data_AF-A0AA38GKA5-F1
#
_entry.id   AF-A0AA38GKA5-F1
#
_cell.length_a   1.000
_cell.length_b   1.000
_cell.length_c   1.000
_cell.angle_alpha   90.00
_cell.angle_beta   90.00
_cell.angle_gamma   90.00
#
_symmetry.space_group_name_H-M   'P 1'
#
loop_
_entity.id
_entity.type
_entity.pdbx_description
1 polymer ?
#
loop_
_entity_poly.entity_id
_entity_poly.type
_entity_poly.pdbx_seq_one_letter_code
_entity_poly.pdbx_strand_id
1 'polypeptide(L)'
;QLYDLGGRRVLVTSTGPLGCAPGVKATRSRNGECAAELQRAASLFNSQLRSLINRLNGEASAQVFTFVDNYSMNKGIFSNPAAYGFVDSTNACCGQGANNGVGLCTAASNVCSNRDTHLYSDNYHPSERANKIIVDQFFEGSSSIMSPLNLRQMMKFED
;
A
#
# COMPACT_ATOMS: atom_id res chain seq x y z
N GLN A 1 -9.51 12.02 -18.66
CA GLN A 1 -10.89 11.85 -18.15
C GLN A 1 -11.13 12.59 -16.84
N LEU A 2 -10.54 12.22 -15.68
CA LEU A 2 -10.81 12.93 -14.40
C LEU A 2 -10.54 14.44 -14.49
N TYR A 3 -9.42 14.82 -15.12
CA TYR A 3 -9.08 16.23 -15.37
C TYR A 3 -10.11 16.92 -16.27
N ASP A 4 -10.54 16.28 -17.35
CA ASP A 4 -11.51 16.83 -18.31
C ASP A 4 -12.90 17.02 -17.67
N LEU A 5 -13.23 16.20 -16.68
CA LEU A 5 -14.43 16.32 -15.85
C LEU A 5 -14.32 17.37 -14.74
N GLY A 6 -13.23 18.14 -14.69
CA GLY A 6 -13.03 19.20 -13.69
C GLY A 6 -12.25 18.77 -12.45
N GLY A 7 -11.75 17.53 -12.38
CA GLY A 7 -10.87 17.09 -11.30
C GLY A 7 -9.58 17.92 -11.28
N ARG A 8 -9.29 18.57 -10.15
CA ARG A 8 -8.07 19.38 -9.95
C ARG A 8 -7.19 18.91 -8.80
N ARG A 9 -7.65 17.91 -8.04
CA ARG A 9 -6.92 17.28 -6.93
C ARG A 9 -7.14 15.79 -6.99
N VAL A 10 -6.17 15.07 -7.50
CA VAL A 10 -6.26 13.63 -7.72
C VAL A 10 -5.06 12.97 -7.06
N LEU A 11 -5.32 12.16 -6.03
CA LEU A 11 -4.30 11.29 -5.45
C LEU A 11 -4.18 10.05 -6.32
N VAL A 12 -2.96 9.72 -6.72
CA VAL A 12 -2.66 8.55 -7.54
C VAL A 12 -1.66 7.68 -6.79
N THR A 13 -2.14 6.55 -6.29
CA THR A 13 -1.35 5.64 -5.47
C THR A 13 -0.57 4.65 -6.32
N SER A 14 0.70 4.45 -5.96
CA SER A 14 1.49 3.33 -6.45
C SER A 14 0.99 2.01 -5.87
N THR A 15 1.40 0.87 -6.42
CA THR A 15 1.06 -0.43 -5.85
C THR A 15 1.80 -0.64 -4.53
N GLY A 16 1.28 -1.51 -3.66
CA GLY A 16 2.06 -2.05 -2.54
C GLY A 16 3.15 -3.04 -3.00
N PRO A 17 3.92 -3.62 -2.07
CA PRO A 17 4.88 -4.70 -2.35
C PRO A 17 4.15 -6.01 -2.65
N LEU A 18 3.61 -6.14 -3.87
CA LEU A 18 2.72 -7.24 -4.28
C LEU A 18 3.29 -8.64 -4.00
N GLY A 19 4.61 -8.82 -4.17
CA GLY A 19 5.27 -10.09 -3.94
C GLY A 19 5.21 -10.59 -2.49
N CYS A 20 4.92 -9.71 -1.54
CA CYS A 20 5.00 -9.98 -0.10
C CYS A 20 3.63 -10.23 0.56
N ALA A 21 2.51 -10.11 -0.17
CA ALA A 21 1.19 -10.39 0.39
C ALA A 21 1.09 -11.86 0.86
N PRO A 22 0.41 -12.15 1.99
CA PRO A 22 0.34 -13.52 2.53
C PRO A 22 -0.15 -14.56 1.52
N GLY A 23 -1.14 -14.25 0.68
CA GLY A 23 -1.64 -15.15 -0.36
C GLY A 23 -0.66 -15.40 -1.51
N VAL A 24 0.17 -14.40 -1.83
CA VAL A 24 1.27 -14.57 -2.79
C VAL A 24 2.35 -15.46 -2.20
N LYS A 25 2.73 -15.22 -0.94
CA LYS A 25 3.72 -16.06 -0.26
C LYS A 25 3.23 -17.50 -0.13
N ALA A 26 1.99 -17.71 0.26
CA ALA A 26 1.39 -19.04 0.39
C ALA A 26 1.46 -19.88 -0.89
N THR A 27 1.47 -19.25 -2.07
CA THR A 27 1.43 -19.93 -3.37
C THR A 27 2.76 -19.92 -4.13
N ARG A 28 3.65 -18.96 -3.86
CA ARG A 28 4.87 -18.75 -4.67
C ARG A 28 6.17 -18.78 -3.88
N SER A 29 6.11 -18.66 -2.55
CA SER A 29 7.30 -18.66 -1.69
C SER A 29 7.79 -20.08 -1.43
N ARG A 30 9.12 -20.26 -1.43
CA ARG A 30 9.78 -21.52 -1.04
C ARG A 30 10.39 -21.47 0.36
N ASN A 31 10.81 -20.28 0.81
CA ASN A 31 11.51 -20.09 2.09
C ASN A 31 11.04 -18.83 2.85
N GLY A 32 9.80 -18.40 2.63
CA GLY A 32 9.23 -17.19 3.23
C GLY A 32 9.58 -15.88 2.49
N GLU A 33 10.28 -15.96 1.36
CA GLU A 33 10.60 -14.83 0.49
C GLU A 33 9.39 -14.24 -0.23
N CYS A 34 9.47 -12.96 -0.57
CA CYS A 34 8.52 -12.33 -1.47
C CYS A 34 8.72 -12.83 -2.90
N ALA A 35 7.65 -13.01 -3.66
CA ALA A 35 7.72 -13.45 -5.05
C ALA A 35 8.43 -12.39 -5.93
N ALA A 36 9.65 -12.69 -6.39
CA ALA A 36 10.52 -11.75 -7.10
C ALA A 36 9.88 -11.20 -8.39
N GLU A 37 9.15 -12.03 -9.14
CA GLU A 37 8.45 -11.63 -10.37
C GLU A 37 7.42 -10.52 -10.10
N LEU A 38 6.56 -10.71 -9.10
CA LEU A 38 5.52 -9.74 -8.74
C LEU A 38 6.13 -8.47 -8.12
N GLN A 39 7.23 -8.62 -7.39
CA GLN A 39 7.99 -7.49 -6.87
C GLN A 39 8.58 -6.63 -8.00
N ARG A 40 9.11 -7.28 -9.06
CA ARG A 40 9.61 -6.61 -10.25
C ARG A 40 8.50 -5.93 -11.04
N ALA A 41 7.36 -6.59 -11.21
CA ALA A 41 6.19 -6.02 -11.88
C ALA A 41 5.70 -4.74 -11.15
N ALA A 42 5.58 -4.79 -9.83
CA ALA A 42 5.24 -3.63 -9.00
C ALA A 42 6.24 -2.47 -9.20
N SER A 43 7.55 -2.76 -9.17
CA SER A 43 8.59 -1.76 -9.37
C SER A 43 8.52 -1.08 -10.74
N LEU A 44 8.33 -1.86 -11.82
CA LEU A 44 8.19 -1.35 -13.18
C LEU A 44 6.94 -0.49 -13.36
N PHE A 45 5.81 -0.96 -12.84
CA PHE A 45 4.55 -0.21 -12.88
C PHE A 45 4.68 1.11 -12.13
N ASN A 46 5.20 1.09 -10.90
CA ASN A 46 5.31 2.28 -10.05
C ASN A 46 6.25 3.33 -10.65
N SER A 47 7.34 2.90 -11.29
CA SER A 47 8.25 3.80 -12.01
C SER A 47 7.55 4.49 -13.19
N GLN A 48 6.83 3.73 -14.01
CA GLN A 48 6.10 4.28 -15.16
C GLN A 48 4.95 5.18 -14.72
N LEU A 49 4.24 4.82 -13.64
CA LEU A 49 3.17 5.63 -13.07
C LEU A 49 3.67 7.00 -12.63
N ARG A 50 4.82 7.07 -11.95
CA ARG A 50 5.44 8.33 -11.53
C ARG A 50 5.81 9.19 -12.75
N SER A 51 6.40 8.61 -13.79
CA SER A 51 6.71 9.33 -15.03
C SER A 51 5.45 9.84 -15.74
N LEU A 52 4.38 9.04 -15.76
CA LEU A 52 3.10 9.44 -16.33
C LEU A 52 2.50 10.64 -15.59
N ILE A 53 2.50 10.63 -14.26
CA ILE A 53 1.98 11.74 -13.44
C ILE A 53 2.75 13.03 -13.70
N ASN A 54 4.09 12.96 -13.76
CA ASN A 54 4.91 14.12 -14.09
C ASN A 54 4.55 14.70 -15.46
N ARG A 55 4.35 13.84 -16.46
CA ARG A 55 3.93 14.25 -17.81
C ARG A 55 2.54 14.90 -17.80
N LEU A 56 1.57 14.28 -17.13
CA LEU A 56 0.20 14.80 -17.05
C LEU A 56 0.12 16.16 -16.34
N ASN A 57 0.89 16.37 -15.27
CA ASN A 57 0.98 17.69 -14.64
C ASN A 57 1.62 18.74 -15.55
N GLY A 58 2.59 18.33 -16.39
CA GLY A 58 3.17 19.18 -17.42
C GLY A 58 2.15 19.57 -18.50
N GLU A 59 1.40 18.60 -19.02
CA GLU A 59 0.32 18.80 -20.00
C GLU A 59 -0.80 19.69 -19.44
N ALA A 60 -1.16 19.52 -18.16
CA ALA A 60 -2.16 20.34 -17.48
C ALA A 60 -1.65 21.75 -17.10
N SER A 61 -0.33 22.00 -17.18
CA SER A 61 0.33 23.21 -16.66
C SER A 61 -0.06 23.54 -15.21
N ALA A 62 -0.36 22.51 -14.41
CA ALA A 62 -0.86 22.62 -13.05
C ALA A 62 -0.59 21.34 -12.26
N GLN A 63 -0.45 21.46 -10.94
CA GLN A 63 -0.27 20.31 -10.03
C GLN A 63 -1.62 19.67 -9.70
N VAL A 64 -2.17 18.91 -10.64
CA VAL A 64 -3.46 18.23 -10.52
C VAL A 64 -3.33 16.87 -9.85
N PHE A 65 -2.30 16.13 -10.22
CA PHE A 65 -2.08 14.75 -9.82
C PHE A 65 -0.94 14.67 -8.81
N THR A 66 -1.22 14.12 -7.63
CA THR A 66 -0.24 13.87 -6.57
C THR A 66 0.10 12.39 -6.56
N PHE A 67 1.38 12.05 -6.71
CA PHE A 67 1.85 10.68 -6.60
C PHE A 67 1.99 10.27 -5.13
N VAL A 68 1.52 9.07 -4.79
CA VAL A 68 1.69 8.47 -3.47
C VAL A 68 2.55 7.22 -3.58
N ASP A 69 3.71 7.21 -2.91
CA ASP A 69 4.64 6.07 -2.84
C ASP A 69 4.19 5.03 -1.82
N ASN A 70 3.06 4.40 -2.13
CA ASN A 70 2.46 3.35 -1.32
C ASN A 70 3.40 2.14 -1.18
N TYR A 71 4.20 1.85 -2.19
CA TYR A 71 5.19 0.78 -2.21
C TYR A 71 6.23 0.93 -1.10
N SER A 72 6.97 2.04 -1.10
CA SER A 72 8.09 2.25 -0.18
C SER A 72 7.59 2.31 1.26
N MET A 73 6.45 2.97 1.48
CA MET A 73 5.80 3.04 2.78
C MET A 73 5.43 1.66 3.33
N ASN A 74 4.67 0.85 2.57
CA ASN A 74 4.27 -0.49 3.03
C ASN A 74 5.48 -1.41 3.17
N LYS A 75 6.49 -1.29 2.31
CA LYS A 75 7.75 -2.03 2.45
C LYS A 75 8.46 -1.69 3.75
N GLY A 76 8.49 -0.40 4.15
CA GLY A 76 9.03 0.03 5.44
C GLY A 76 8.32 -0.61 6.63
N ILE A 77 6.97 -0.58 6.63
CA ILE A 77 6.16 -1.21 7.68
C ILE A 77 6.40 -2.73 7.72
N PHE A 78 6.40 -3.38 6.56
CA PHE A 78 6.62 -4.82 6.44
C PHE A 78 8.01 -5.24 6.93
N SER A 79 9.06 -4.47 6.61
CA SER A 79 10.45 -4.77 6.96
C SER A 79 10.82 -4.42 8.41
N ASN A 80 10.07 -3.52 9.05
CA ASN A 80 10.29 -3.16 10.46
C ASN A 80 8.95 -3.08 11.23
N PRO A 81 8.19 -4.17 11.35
CA PRO A 81 6.83 -4.15 11.90
C PRO A 81 6.78 -3.67 13.35
N ALA A 82 7.80 -3.99 14.14
CA ALA A 82 7.88 -3.61 15.55
C ALA A 82 7.93 -2.10 15.76
N ALA A 83 8.60 -1.34 14.87
CA ALA A 83 8.61 0.12 14.92
C ALA A 83 7.22 0.74 14.71
N TYR A 84 6.31 -0.02 14.09
CA TYR A 84 4.92 0.34 13.89
C TYR A 84 3.99 -0.44 14.83
N GLY A 85 4.52 -1.10 15.86
CA GLY A 85 3.77 -1.87 16.87
C GLY A 85 3.07 -3.12 16.34
N PHE A 86 3.44 -3.62 15.17
CA PHE A 86 3.00 -4.93 14.69
C PHE A 86 3.92 -6.04 15.22
N VAL A 87 3.31 -7.16 15.56
CA VAL A 87 4.03 -8.39 15.95
C VAL A 87 4.21 -9.28 14.72
N ASP A 88 3.20 -9.34 13.84
CA ASP A 88 3.22 -10.19 12.65
C ASP A 88 2.97 -9.37 11.38
N SER A 89 3.96 -9.34 10.48
CA SER A 89 3.86 -8.77 9.14
C SER A 89 3.82 -9.80 8.02
N THR A 90 3.87 -11.09 8.36
CA THR A 90 4.03 -12.18 7.41
C THR A 90 2.76 -13.02 7.26
N ASN A 91 2.04 -13.26 8.36
CA ASN A 91 0.82 -14.05 8.36
C ASN A 91 -0.42 -13.15 8.36
N ALA A 92 -1.47 -13.58 7.66
CA ALA A 92 -2.78 -12.94 7.75
C ALA A 92 -3.45 -13.25 9.09
N CYS A 93 -4.17 -12.28 9.66
CA CYS A 93 -4.96 -12.54 10.86
C CYS A 93 -6.05 -13.59 10.61
N CYS A 94 -6.77 -13.49 9.49
CA CYS A 94 -7.80 -14.46 9.11
C CYS A 94 -7.40 -15.22 7.84
N GLY A 95 -7.34 -16.54 7.93
CA GLY A 95 -7.17 -17.38 6.74
C GLY A 95 -6.77 -18.81 7.06
N GLN A 96 -6.20 -19.49 6.07
CA GLN A 96 -5.90 -20.92 6.12
C GLN A 96 -4.53 -21.23 5.50
N GLY A 97 -3.99 -22.39 5.82
CA GLY A 97 -2.75 -22.89 5.23
C GLY A 97 -1.52 -22.03 5.50
N ALA A 98 -0.53 -22.11 4.62
CA ALA A 98 0.71 -21.35 4.72
C ALA A 98 0.41 -19.84 4.81
N ASN A 99 1.04 -19.17 5.78
CA ASN A 99 0.85 -17.74 6.07
C ASN A 99 -0.58 -17.29 6.39
N ASN A 100 -1.51 -18.20 6.70
CA ASN A 100 -2.95 -17.93 6.64
C ASN A 100 -3.36 -17.30 5.29
N GLY A 101 -2.62 -17.59 4.21
CA GLY A 101 -2.76 -16.93 2.92
C GLY A 101 -3.69 -17.65 1.94
N VAL A 102 -4.17 -18.85 2.27
CA VAL A 102 -4.93 -19.70 1.35
C VAL A 102 -6.44 -19.48 1.52
N GLY A 103 -7.13 -19.30 0.40
CA GLY A 103 -8.59 -19.17 0.35
C GLY A 103 -9.12 -17.84 0.88
N LEU A 104 -10.44 -17.75 1.02
CA LEU A 104 -11.12 -16.60 1.61
C LEU A 104 -11.16 -16.71 3.14
N CYS A 105 -11.25 -15.57 3.82
CA CYS A 105 -11.61 -15.54 5.24
C CYS A 105 -13.07 -16.00 5.40
N THR A 106 -13.29 -17.12 6.07
CA THR A 106 -14.62 -17.71 6.30
C THR A 106 -14.76 -18.19 7.76
N ALA A 107 -15.93 -18.69 8.13
CA ALA A 107 -16.15 -19.26 9.47
C ALA A 107 -15.26 -20.49 9.78
N ALA A 108 -14.69 -21.14 8.77
CA ALA A 108 -13.76 -22.26 8.93
C ALA A 108 -12.28 -21.83 9.02
N SER A 109 -11.98 -20.53 8.88
CA SER A 109 -10.62 -20.02 8.87
C SER A 109 -10.03 -19.92 10.28
N ASN A 110 -8.70 -20.02 10.38
CA ASN A 110 -7.99 -19.59 11.58
C ASN A 110 -8.10 -18.08 11.70
N VAL A 111 -8.38 -17.59 12.90
CA VAL A 111 -8.46 -16.16 13.20
C VAL A 111 -7.53 -15.83 14.36
N CYS A 112 -6.70 -14.81 14.18
CA CYS A 112 -5.80 -14.33 15.22
C CYS A 112 -6.57 -13.79 16.44
N SER A 113 -5.99 -13.93 17.64
CA SER A 113 -6.63 -13.45 18.88
C SER A 113 -6.63 -11.93 19.01
N ASN A 114 -5.66 -11.25 18.39
CA ASN A 114 -5.56 -9.79 18.39
C ASN A 114 -5.25 -9.26 16.98
N ARG A 115 -6.22 -8.55 16.40
CA ARG A 115 -6.13 -7.98 15.04
C ARG A 115 -5.15 -6.82 14.94
N ASP A 116 -4.92 -6.10 16.03
CA ASP A 116 -4.04 -4.92 16.05
C ASP A 116 -2.56 -5.28 16.01
N THR A 117 -2.22 -6.54 16.28
CA THR A 117 -0.83 -6.99 16.19
C THR A 117 -0.44 -7.48 14.79
N HIS A 118 -1.41 -7.60 13.87
CA HIS A 118 -1.19 -8.10 12.51
C HIS A 118 -1.23 -6.98 11.48
N LEU A 119 -0.27 -7.01 10.56
CA LEU A 119 -0.24 -6.10 9.41
C LEU A 119 -1.40 -6.39 8.43
N TYR A 120 -1.77 -7.65 8.28
CA TYR A 120 -2.77 -8.10 7.31
C TYR A 120 -4.04 -8.63 7.98
N SER A 121 -5.20 -8.17 7.49
CA SER A 121 -6.51 -8.70 7.93
C SER A 121 -6.77 -10.07 7.32
N ASP A 122 -6.55 -10.18 6.01
CA ASP A 122 -6.70 -11.41 5.22
C ASP A 122 -5.46 -11.61 4.34
N ASN A 123 -5.55 -12.50 3.35
CA ASN A 123 -4.43 -12.88 2.51
C ASN A 123 -3.88 -11.78 1.58
N TYR A 124 -4.53 -10.62 1.47
CA TYR A 124 -4.06 -9.51 0.63
C TYR A 124 -4.17 -8.13 1.29
N HIS A 125 -5.16 -7.92 2.15
CA HIS A 125 -5.54 -6.58 2.60
C HIS A 125 -4.89 -6.21 3.93
N PRO A 126 -4.38 -4.97 4.08
CA PRO A 126 -3.90 -4.46 5.36
C PRO A 126 -4.99 -4.47 6.43
N SER A 127 -4.60 -4.63 7.69
CA SER A 127 -5.51 -4.50 8.83
C SER A 127 -6.02 -3.07 8.99
N GLU A 128 -7.08 -2.88 9.79
CA GLU A 128 -7.58 -1.54 10.10
C GLU A 128 -6.49 -0.65 10.70
N ARG A 129 -5.70 -1.19 11.63
CA ARG A 129 -4.57 -0.48 12.24
C ARG A 129 -3.49 -0.11 11.22
N ALA A 130 -3.18 -1.02 10.30
CA ALA A 130 -2.25 -0.72 9.21
C ALA A 130 -2.77 0.42 8.32
N ASN A 131 -4.06 0.39 7.98
CA ASN A 131 -4.69 1.47 7.22
C ASN A 131 -4.66 2.81 7.95
N LYS A 132 -4.85 2.85 9.28
CA LYS A 132 -4.69 4.09 10.07
C LYS A 132 -3.28 4.67 9.93
N ILE A 133 -2.26 3.85 10.15
CA ILE A 133 -0.85 4.26 10.02
C ILE A 133 -0.56 4.76 8.59
N ILE A 134 -1.06 4.06 7.57
CA ILE A 134 -0.91 4.46 6.16
C ILE A 134 -1.55 5.83 5.90
N VAL A 135 -2.77 6.05 6.37
CA VAL A 135 -3.46 7.33 6.20
C VAL A 135 -2.75 8.45 6.95
N ASP A 136 -2.23 8.20 8.15
CA ASP A 136 -1.43 9.19 8.91
C ASP A 136 -0.17 9.60 8.11
N GLN A 137 0.50 8.64 7.46
CA GLN A 137 1.62 8.91 6.57
C GLN A 137 1.20 9.71 5.32
N PHE A 138 -0.01 9.52 4.81
CA PHE A 138 -0.52 10.35 3.71
C PHE A 138 -0.85 11.77 4.17
N PHE A 139 -1.36 11.90 5.38
CA PHE A 139 -1.80 13.18 5.93
C PHE A 139 -0.62 14.07 6.31
N GLU A 140 0.38 13.52 6.99
CA GLU A 140 1.47 14.28 7.60
C GLU A 140 2.86 13.92 7.07
N GLY A 141 2.96 12.88 6.24
CA GLY A 141 4.23 12.41 5.72
C GLY A 141 4.96 13.43 4.84
N SER A 142 6.23 13.14 4.61
CA SER A 142 7.13 13.97 3.81
C SER A 142 6.83 13.87 2.32
N SER A 143 7.48 14.73 1.54
CA SER A 143 7.42 14.72 0.08
C SER A 143 7.96 13.44 -0.58
N SER A 144 8.64 12.57 0.18
CA SER A 144 9.07 11.25 -0.31
C SER A 144 7.93 10.23 -0.32
N ILE A 145 6.89 10.42 0.51
CA ILE A 145 5.69 9.56 0.54
C ILE A 145 4.62 10.10 -0.41
N MET A 146 4.35 11.40 -0.37
CA MET A 146 3.40 12.06 -1.27
C MET A 146 4.03 13.27 -1.93
N SER A 147 4.00 13.34 -3.25
CA SER A 147 4.68 14.39 -4.01
C SER A 147 3.77 15.02 -5.07
N PRO A 148 3.73 16.36 -5.18
CA PRO A 148 4.53 17.33 -4.41
C PRO A 148 3.95 17.72 -3.03
N LEU A 149 2.66 17.44 -2.79
CA LEU A 149 1.93 17.85 -1.60
C LEU A 149 1.46 16.61 -0.82
N ASN A 150 1.51 16.67 0.51
CA ASN A 150 0.80 15.70 1.35
C ASN A 150 -0.70 16.05 1.43
N LEU A 151 -1.52 15.12 1.94
CA LEU A 151 -2.97 15.28 1.94
C LEU A 151 -3.42 16.50 2.75
N ARG A 152 -2.77 16.79 3.89
CA ARG A 152 -3.06 17.99 4.67
C ARG A 152 -2.83 19.28 3.88
N GLN A 153 -1.75 19.36 3.10
CA GLN A 153 -1.50 20.50 2.22
C GLN A 153 -2.54 20.58 1.10
N MET A 154 -2.86 19.45 0.45
CA MET A 154 -3.85 19.41 -0.64
C MET A 154 -5.26 19.87 -0.18
N MET A 155 -5.62 19.60 1.08
CA MET A 155 -6.91 19.99 1.64
C MET A 155 -6.97 21.47 2.04
N LYS A 156 -5.84 22.12 2.37
CA LYS A 156 -5.81 23.52 2.82
C LYS A 156 -6.00 24.56 1.71
N PHE A 157 -5.94 24.16 0.45
CA PHE A 157 -6.30 25.06 -0.65
C PHE A 157 -7.83 25.18 -0.65
N GLU A 158 -8.41 26.04 0.17
CA GLU A 158 -9.76 26.53 -0.06
C GLU A 158 -9.59 27.97 -0.54
N ASP A 159 -10.18 28.28 -1.70
CA ASP A 159 -10.29 29.66 -2.20
C ASP A 159 -11.25 30.45 -1.28
#